data_AF-A0A937KZH0-F1
#
_entry.id   AF-A0A937KZH0-F1
#
_cell.length_a   1.000
_cell.length_b   1.000
_cell.length_c   1.000
_cell.angle_alpha   90.00
_cell.angle_beta   90.00
_cell.angle_gamma   90.00
#
_symmetry.space_group_name_H-M   'P 1'
#
loop_
_entity.id
_entity.type
_entity.pdbx_description
1 polymer ?
#
loop_
_entity_poly.entity_id
_entity_poly.type
_entity_poly.pdbx_seq_one_letter_code
_entity_poly.pdbx_strand_id
1 'polypeptide(L)' 'GIHRCMGNRLAEMQLRILWEEIQKRFEYVEVVGEAKRTYSTFVRGFTDLPVRLHPR' A
#
# COMPACT_ATOMS: atom_id res chain seq x y z
N GLY A 1 3.53 23.63 5.08
CA GLY A 1 4.09 24.91 4.60
C GLY A 1 4.05 24.95 3.08
N ILE A 2 4.81 25.86 2.46
CA ILE A 2 4.78 26.08 0.99
C ILE A 2 5.19 24.86 0.15
N HIS A 3 5.95 23.91 0.74
CA HIS A 3 6.32 22.63 0.10
C HIS A 3 5.38 21.47 0.47
N ARG A 4 4.17 21.76 0.97
CA ARG A 4 3.20 20.70 1.25
C ARG A 4 2.88 19.97 -0.06
N CYS A 5 2.86 18.64 0.01
CA CYS A 5 2.58 17.79 -1.15
C CYS A 5 1.29 18.23 -1.84
N MET A 6 1.43 18.76 -3.06
CA MET A 6 0.30 19.16 -3.91
C MET A 6 -0.58 17.97 -4.28
N GLY A 7 0.01 16.78 -4.36
CA GLY A 7 -0.67 15.52 -4.67
C GLY A 7 -1.30 14.81 -3.47
N ASN A 8 -1.34 15.41 -2.27
CA ASN A 8 -1.79 14.68 -1.07
C ASN A 8 -3.22 14.13 -1.20
N ARG A 9 -4.13 14.90 -1.81
CA ARG A 9 -5.52 14.47 -2.03
C ARG A 9 -5.64 13.37 -3.08
N LEU A 10 -4.76 13.37 -4.08
CA LEU A 10 -4.70 12.29 -5.07
C LEU A 10 -4.23 10.98 -4.42
N ALA A 11 -3.18 11.03 -3.60
CA ALA A 11 -2.69 9.87 -2.86
C ALA A 11 -3.76 9.32 -1.90
N GLU A 12 -4.46 10.20 -1.18
CA GLU A 12 -5.59 9.82 -0.31
C GLU A 12 -6.72 9.13 -1.12
N MET A 13 -7.07 9.66 -2.30
CA MET A 13 -8.07 9.06 -3.17
C MET A 13 -7.65 7.67 -3.65
N GLN A 14 -6.40 7.52 -4.10
CA GLN A 14 -5.86 6.24 -4.57
C GLN A 14 -5.91 5.17 -3.46
N LEU A 15 -5.49 5.53 -2.24
CA LEU A 15 -5.55 4.63 -1.08
C LEU A 15 -6.99 4.26 -0.72
N ARG A 16 -7.90 5.23 -0.74
CA ARG A 16 -9.32 4.99 -0.45
C ARG A 16 -9.92 4.00 -1.44
N ILE A 17 -9.75 4.24 -2.74
CA ILE A 17 -10.29 3.35 -3.79
C ILE A 17 -9.67 1.96 -3.70
N LEU A 18 -8.35 1.87 -3.46
CA LEU A 18 -7.68 0.58 -3.26
C LEU A 18 -8.34 -0.23 -2.14
N TRP A 19 -8.56 0.37 -0.98
CA TRP A 19 -9.18 -0.31 0.15
C TRP A 19 -10.67 -0.62 -0.08
N GLU A 20 -11.43 0.28 -0.70
CA GLU A 20 -12.83 0.04 -1.08
C GLU A 20 -12.96 -1.20 -1.98
N GLU A 21 -12.05 -1.38 -2.93
CA GLU A 21 -12.07 -2.54 -3.83
C GLU A 21 -11.53 -3.82 -3.17
N ILE A 22 -10.51 -3.72 -2.29
CA ILE A 22 -10.02 -4.86 -1.52
C ILE A 22 -11.15 -5.45 -0.66
N GLN A 23 -11.88 -4.61 0.08
CA GLN A 23 -12.95 -5.05 0.98
C GLN A 23 -14.14 -5.70 0.26
N LYS A 24 -14.35 -5.38 -1.03
CA LYS A 24 -15.38 -6.02 -1.85
C LYS A 24 -14.99 -7.42 -2.31
N ARG A 25 -13.70 -7.69 -2.49
CA ARG A 25 -13.18 -8.86 -3.21
C ARG A 25 -12.50 -9.89 -2.31
N PHE A 26 -11.95 -9.47 -1.19
CA PHE A 26 -11.15 -10.30 -0.30
C PHE A 26 -11.61 -10.15 1.15
N GLU A 27 -11.69 -11.25 1.87
CA GLU A 27 -11.96 -11.25 3.31
C GLU A 27 -10.69 -10.96 4.12
N TYR A 28 -9.55 -11.41 3.60
CA TYR A 28 -8.27 -11.26 4.27
C TYR A 28 -7.10 -11.17 3.29
N VAL A 29 -6.16 -10.27 3.59
CA VAL A 29 -4.88 -10.14 2.89
C VAL A 29 -3.79 -10.53 3.88
N GLU A 30 -3.24 -11.73 3.70
CA GLU A 30 -2.25 -12.32 4.59
C GLU A 30 -0.84 -12.01 4.09
N VAL A 31 0.02 -11.45 4.96
CA VAL A 31 1.46 -11.33 4.67
C VAL A 31 2.13 -12.63 5.10
N VAL A 32 2.67 -13.37 4.14
CA VAL A 32 3.11 -14.77 4.34
C VAL A 32 4.63 -14.93 4.42
N GLY A 33 5.37 -13.84 4.41
CA GLY A 33 6.82 -13.86 4.48
C GLY A 33 7.40 -12.51 4.88
N GLU A 34 8.72 -12.49 5.08
CA GLU A 34 9.42 -11.28 5.48
C GLU A 34 9.46 -10.26 4.33
N ALA A 35 9.14 -9.01 4.65
CA ALA A 35 9.14 -7.92 3.68
C ALA A 35 10.58 -7.46 3.37
N LYS A 36 10.95 -7.37 2.10
CA LYS A 36 12.24 -6.80 1.69
C LYS A 36 12.08 -5.30 1.49
N ARG A 37 12.97 -4.52 2.12
CA ARG A 37 12.96 -3.06 2.03
C ARG A 37 13.81 -2.55 0.89
N THR A 38 13.42 -1.40 0.35
CA THR A 38 14.23 -0.65 -0.59
C THR A 38 15.49 -0.12 0.10
N TYR A 39 16.67 -0.32 -0.50
CA TYR A 39 17.90 0.32 -0.05
C TYR A 39 17.88 1.80 -0.44
N SER A 40 17.46 2.67 0.47
CA SER A 40 17.41 4.12 0.27
C SER A 40 17.54 4.86 1.59
N THR A 41 18.23 5.98 1.58
CA THR A 41 18.31 6.92 2.71
C THR A 41 17.09 7.83 2.81
N PHE A 42 16.25 7.87 1.76
CA PHE A 42 15.11 8.78 1.66
C PHE A 42 13.79 8.02 1.53
N VAL A 43 13.69 7.09 0.58
CA VAL A 43 12.45 6.36 0.29
C VAL A 43 12.28 5.18 1.23
N ARG A 44 11.23 5.20 2.04
CA ARG A 44 10.85 4.10 2.93
C ARG A 44 9.90 3.15 2.20
N GLY A 45 10.46 2.37 1.26
CA GLY A 45 9.70 1.46 0.39
C GLY A 45 9.95 -0.02 0.67
N PHE A 46 9.15 -0.86 0.01
CA PHE A 46 9.32 -2.30 -0.08
C PHE A 46 9.60 -2.69 -1.53
N THR A 47 10.58 -3.55 -1.76
CA THR A 47 10.87 -4.14 -3.07
C THR A 47 10.16 -5.47 -3.27
N ASP A 48 9.82 -6.16 -2.18
CA ASP A 48 9.13 -7.44 -2.18
C ASP A 48 8.27 -7.55 -0.92
N LEU A 49 6.99 -7.92 -1.08
CA LEU A 49 6.05 -8.17 0.02
C LEU A 49 5.16 -9.36 -0.37
N PRO A 50 5.53 -10.58 0.03
CA PRO A 50 4.77 -11.78 -0.33
C PRO A 50 3.42 -11.79 0.38
N VAL A 51 2.34 -11.86 -0.39
CA VAL A 51 0.96 -11.87 0.12
C VAL A 51 0.16 -13.06 -0.42
N ARG A 52 -0.76 -13.56 0.40
CA ARG A 52 -1.82 -14.49 -0.01
C ARG A 52 -3.17 -13.79 0.16
N LEU A 53 -3.97 -13.82 -0.90
CA LEU A 53 -5.32 -13.23 -0.91
C LEU A 53 -6.34 -14.33 -0.60
N HIS A 54 -7.22 -14.05 0.35
CA HIS A 54 -8.34 -14.92 0.70
C HIS A 54 -9.61 -14.31 0.08
N PRO A 55 -10.14 -14.88 -1.02
CA PRO A 55 -11.31 -14.34 -1.70
C PRO A 55 -12.56 -14.46 -0.83
N ARG A 56 -13.50 -13.56 -1.05
CA ARG A 56 -14.85 -13.63 -0.49
C ARG A 56 -15.77 -14.51 -1.33
#